data_AF-A0A2G9HJT3-F1
#
_entry.id   AF-A0A2G9HJT3-F1
#
_cell.length_a   1.000
_cell.length_b   1.000
_cell.length_c   1.000
_cell.angle_alpha   90.00
_cell.angle_beta   90.00
_cell.angle_gamma   90.00
#
_symmetry.space_group_name_H-M   'P 1'
#
loop_
_entity.id
_entity.type
_entity.pdbx_description
1 polymer ?
#
loop_
_entity_poly.entity_id
_entity_poly.type
_entity_poly.pdbx_seq_one_letter_code
_entity_poly.pdbx_strand_id
1 'polypeptide(L)'
;MRPYFLATKIRYIAVGNEDDRENGQTSHFVPFVLPAMQSIYRALSTFGLQEDIKVSTATYSAVIMDAYPPSKASFKDMSFMGPIINFLAQTGAPLLANIYPYFGYTGDTEHIPLPYALFASPGVVVQDGEYGYTFRCNGGCYVFCCRKS
;
A
#
# COMPACT_ATOMS: atom_id res chain seq x y z
N MET A 1 3.57 -25.35 -24.24
CA MET A 1 3.01 -26.02 -23.05
C MET A 1 2.87 -24.96 -21.96
N ARG A 2 1.64 -24.58 -21.54
CA ARG A 2 1.41 -23.60 -20.47
C ARG A 2 0.74 -24.29 -19.26
N PRO A 3 1.48 -24.77 -18.25
CA PRO A 3 0.95 -25.76 -17.31
C PRO A 3 0.01 -25.25 -16.20
N TYR A 4 -0.31 -23.94 -16.11
CA TYR A 4 -1.15 -23.41 -15.02
C TYR A 4 -2.19 -22.37 -15.45
N PHE A 5 -2.33 -22.15 -16.76
CA PHE A 5 -2.98 -20.93 -17.28
C PHE A 5 -4.52 -20.96 -17.26
N LEU A 6 -5.15 -22.04 -16.77
CA LEU A 6 -6.60 -22.24 -16.87
C LEU A 6 -7.31 -22.61 -15.56
N ALA A 7 -6.61 -22.76 -14.43
CA ALA A 7 -7.23 -23.11 -13.14
C ALA A 7 -7.20 -21.98 -12.10
N THR A 8 -6.24 -21.05 -12.17
CA THR A 8 -6.04 -20.01 -11.16
C THR A 8 -6.27 -18.63 -11.73
N LYS A 9 -7.21 -17.88 -11.14
CA LYS A 9 -7.50 -16.50 -11.51
C LYS A 9 -6.50 -15.54 -10.84
N ILE A 10 -5.37 -15.33 -11.49
CA ILE A 10 -4.36 -14.34 -11.07
C ILE A 10 -4.91 -12.94 -11.33
N ARG A 11 -4.86 -12.05 -10.33
CA ARG A 11 -5.30 -10.64 -10.44
C ARG A 11 -4.15 -9.66 -10.37
N TYR A 12 -3.22 -9.91 -9.44
CA TYR A 12 -2.08 -9.06 -9.18
C TYR A 12 -0.81 -9.90 -9.07
N ILE A 13 0.30 -9.33 -9.55
CA ILE A 13 1.65 -9.83 -9.26
C ILE A 13 2.34 -8.75 -8.42
N ALA A 14 2.63 -9.06 -7.16
CA ALA A 14 3.44 -8.20 -6.30
C ALA A 14 4.92 -8.50 -6.52
N VAL A 15 5.64 -7.53 -7.09
CA VAL A 15 7.08 -7.60 -7.35
C VAL A 15 7.79 -6.85 -6.23
N GLY A 16 8.40 -7.59 -5.31
CA GLY A 16 8.92 -7.02 -4.07
C GLY A 16 7.88 -6.95 -2.95
N ASN A 17 8.37 -6.94 -1.71
CA ASN A 17 7.56 -6.87 -0.51
C ASN A 17 8.32 -6.11 0.58
N GLU A 18 7.80 -4.92 0.92
CA GLU A 18 8.34 -4.02 1.94
C GLU A 18 9.78 -3.57 1.65
N ASP A 19 10.13 -3.44 0.37
CA ASP A 19 11.44 -2.99 -0.04
C ASP A 19 11.66 -1.50 0.31
N ASP A 20 12.73 -1.25 1.06
CA ASP A 20 13.06 0.06 1.62
C ASP A 20 14.58 0.24 1.72
N ARG A 21 15.08 1.45 1.39
CA ARG A 21 16.50 1.81 1.47
C ARG A 21 17.00 1.88 2.91
N GLU A 22 16.13 2.20 3.86
CA GLU A 22 16.47 2.30 5.29
C GLU A 22 16.43 0.93 5.98
N ASN A 23 15.84 -0.09 5.34
CA ASN A 23 15.78 -1.43 5.87
C ASN A 23 16.99 -2.26 5.41
N GLY A 24 17.89 -2.59 6.33
CA GLY A 24 19.12 -3.34 6.04
C GLY A 24 18.91 -4.73 5.41
N GLN A 25 17.71 -5.31 5.53
CA GLN A 25 17.38 -6.61 4.92
C GLN A 25 16.89 -6.49 3.47
N THR A 26 16.36 -5.34 3.06
CA THR A 26 15.73 -5.16 1.73
C THR A 26 16.35 -4.06 0.89
N SER A 27 17.23 -3.23 1.46
CA SER A 27 17.83 -2.07 0.79
C SER A 27 18.55 -2.43 -0.52
N HIS A 28 19.10 -3.64 -0.58
CA HIS A 28 19.78 -4.15 -1.77
C HIS A 28 18.84 -4.58 -2.91
N PHE A 29 17.54 -4.77 -2.64
CA PHE A 29 16.54 -5.09 -3.67
C PHE A 29 15.94 -3.86 -4.34
N VAL A 30 15.93 -2.72 -3.64
CA VAL A 30 15.38 -1.43 -4.11
C VAL A 30 15.74 -1.08 -5.57
N PRO A 31 17.01 -1.17 -6.04
CA PRO A 31 17.34 -0.83 -7.42
C PRO A 31 16.73 -1.78 -8.47
N PHE A 32 16.25 -2.96 -8.06
CA PHE A 32 15.76 -4.00 -8.96
C PHE A 32 14.24 -4.06 -9.07
N VAL A 33 13.48 -3.47 -8.13
CA VAL A 33 12.01 -3.57 -8.08
C VAL A 33 11.37 -3.05 -9.36
N LEU A 34 11.63 -1.78 -9.74
CA LEU A 34 11.02 -1.19 -10.93
C LEU A 34 11.44 -1.90 -12.24
N PRO A 35 12.74 -2.20 -12.49
CA PRO A 35 13.14 -2.99 -13.66
C PRO A 35 12.44 -4.35 -13.73
N ALA A 36 12.25 -5.03 -12.60
CA ALA A 36 11.55 -6.31 -12.55
C ALA A 36 10.05 -6.14 -12.87
N MET A 37 9.39 -5.12 -12.31
CA MET A 37 7.99 -4.78 -12.62
C MET A 37 7.79 -4.54 -14.11
N GLN A 38 8.65 -3.73 -14.73
CA GLN A 38 8.59 -3.43 -16.17
C GLN A 38 8.81 -4.67 -17.02
N SER A 39 9.73 -5.55 -16.62
CA SER A 39 10.03 -6.78 -17.35
C SER A 39 8.85 -7.76 -17.31
N ILE A 40 8.23 -7.93 -16.13
CA ILE A 40 7.04 -8.78 -15.97
C ILE A 40 5.85 -8.21 -16.75
N TYR A 41 5.62 -6.89 -16.68
CA TYR A 41 4.55 -6.25 -17.46
C TYR A 41 4.74 -6.45 -18.96
N ARG A 42 5.97 -6.28 -19.48
CA ARG A 42 6.27 -6.56 -20.90
C ARG A 42 5.97 -8.01 -21.26
N ALA A 43 6.34 -8.97 -20.42
CA ALA A 43 6.06 -10.38 -20.64
C ALA A 43 4.56 -10.72 -20.60
N LEU A 44 3.77 -10.04 -19.77
CA LEU A 44 2.31 -10.18 -19.78
C LEU A 44 1.71 -9.58 -21.07
N SER A 45 2.23 -8.44 -21.51
CA SER A 45 1.80 -7.78 -22.74
C SER A 45 2.04 -8.61 -24.00
N THR A 46 3.16 -9.35 -24.09
CA THR A 46 3.40 -10.25 -25.24
C THR A 46 2.39 -11.39 -25.33
N PHE A 47 1.66 -11.66 -24.24
CA PHE A 47 0.61 -12.67 -24.18
C PHE A 47 -0.80 -12.07 -24.09
N GLY A 48 -0.94 -10.74 -24.15
CA GLY A 48 -2.23 -10.04 -24.09
C GLY A 48 -2.90 -10.07 -22.72
N LEU A 49 -2.12 -10.20 -21.63
CA LEU A 49 -2.64 -10.43 -20.27
C LEU A 49 -2.53 -9.21 -19.34
N GLN A 50 -1.96 -8.12 -19.82
CA GLN A 50 -1.68 -6.91 -19.04
C GLN A 50 -2.94 -6.20 -18.51
N GLU A 51 -4.10 -6.49 -19.09
CA GLU A 51 -5.39 -5.99 -18.59
C GLU A 51 -5.99 -6.88 -17.51
N ASP A 52 -5.77 -8.18 -17.57
CA ASP A 52 -6.30 -9.16 -16.62
C ASP A 52 -5.42 -9.31 -15.37
N ILE A 53 -4.10 -9.19 -15.55
CA ILE A 53 -3.09 -9.39 -14.52
C ILE A 53 -2.30 -8.08 -14.35
N LYS A 54 -2.53 -7.38 -13.23
CA LYS A 54 -1.87 -6.11 -12.94
C LYS A 54 -0.57 -6.33 -12.17
N VAL A 55 0.53 -5.75 -12.66
CA VAL A 55 1.83 -5.80 -11.98
C VAL A 55 1.92 -4.65 -10.99
N SER A 56 2.21 -4.97 -9.74
CA SER A 56 2.35 -4.02 -8.65
C SER A 56 3.57 -4.36 -7.78
N THR A 57 3.76 -3.63 -6.70
CA THR A 57 4.68 -3.94 -5.60
C THR A 57 3.94 -3.78 -4.28
N ALA A 58 4.34 -4.54 -3.26
CA ALA A 58 3.78 -4.42 -1.92
C ALA A 58 4.68 -3.52 -1.06
N THR A 59 4.14 -2.38 -0.64
CA THR A 59 4.79 -1.44 0.29
C THR A 59 4.22 -1.57 1.71
N TYR A 60 4.68 -0.74 2.63
CA TYR A 60 4.28 -0.74 4.04
C TYR A 60 4.41 0.64 4.66
N SER A 61 3.86 0.84 5.85
CA SER A 61 3.76 2.17 6.47
C SER A 61 5.10 2.83 6.79
N ALA A 62 6.21 2.10 6.92
CA ALA A 62 7.48 2.71 7.31
C ALA A 62 8.17 3.52 6.20
N VAL A 63 7.73 3.40 4.94
CA VAL A 63 8.22 4.27 3.85
C VAL A 63 7.56 5.66 3.85
N ILE A 64 6.62 5.90 4.76
CA ILE A 64 5.92 7.19 4.95
C ILE A 64 6.59 7.99 6.06
N MET A 65 6.69 9.30 5.85
CA MET A 65 7.04 10.30 6.86
C MET A 65 5.89 11.30 7.05
N ASP A 66 5.93 12.02 8.17
CA ASP A 66 4.93 13.04 8.53
C ASP A 66 3.49 12.53 8.44
N ALA A 67 3.28 11.28 8.88
CA ALA A 67 2.01 10.59 8.78
C ALA A 67 0.85 11.22 9.58
N TYR A 68 1.14 12.26 10.39
CA TYR A 68 0.16 12.96 11.20
C TYR A 68 0.20 14.50 11.02
N PRO A 69 -0.96 15.14 10.75
CA PRO A 69 -2.22 14.51 10.34
C PRO A 69 -2.07 13.86 8.94
N PRO A 70 -2.95 12.93 8.55
CA PRO A 70 -2.78 12.16 7.30
C PRO A 70 -2.58 13.00 6.03
N SER A 71 -3.15 14.20 5.94
CA SER A 71 -2.96 15.13 4.83
C SER A 71 -1.53 15.59 4.59
N LYS A 72 -0.65 15.47 5.60
CA LYS A 72 0.78 15.82 5.51
C LYS A 72 1.67 14.64 5.14
N ALA A 73 1.12 13.42 5.09
CA ALA A 73 1.89 12.22 4.84
C ALA A 73 2.59 12.29 3.47
N SER A 74 3.87 11.92 3.44
CA SER A 74 4.66 11.85 2.21
C SER A 74 5.60 10.65 2.22
N PHE A 75 6.06 10.22 1.04
CA PHE A 75 7.06 9.15 0.96
C PHE A 75 8.43 9.70 1.35
N LYS A 76 9.16 8.96 2.20
CA LYS A 76 10.54 9.26 2.57
C LYS A 76 11.48 9.35 1.37
N ASP A 77 11.27 8.48 0.39
CA ASP A 77 12.15 8.33 -0.76
C ASP A 77 11.39 8.43 -2.09
N MET A 78 11.21 9.66 -2.54
CA MET A 78 10.58 9.94 -3.84
C MET A 78 11.42 9.48 -5.04
N SER A 79 12.72 9.27 -4.88
CA SER A 79 13.56 8.77 -5.97
C SER A 79 13.32 7.28 -6.24
N PHE A 80 12.87 6.54 -5.23
CA PHE A 80 12.42 5.15 -5.36
C PHE A 80 10.92 5.07 -5.67
N MET A 81 10.07 5.69 -4.86
CA MET A 81 8.61 5.56 -4.97
C MET A 81 8.02 6.33 -6.14
N GLY A 82 8.57 7.49 -6.50
CA GLY A 82 8.05 8.32 -7.59
C GLY A 82 7.98 7.59 -8.94
N PRO A 83 9.09 6.99 -9.41
CA PRO A 83 9.08 6.18 -10.64
C PRO A 83 8.12 4.99 -10.60
N ILE A 84 7.96 4.33 -9.45
CA ILE A 84 7.01 3.21 -9.27
C ILE A 84 5.58 3.72 -9.40
N ILE A 85 5.22 4.81 -8.72
CA ILE A 85 3.87 5.41 -8.79
C ILE A 85 3.55 5.81 -10.24
N ASN A 86 4.51 6.42 -10.95
CA ASN A 86 4.33 6.77 -12.35
C ASN A 86 4.07 5.53 -13.23
N PHE A 87 4.82 4.44 -13.02
CA PHE A 87 4.61 3.18 -13.73
C PHE A 87 3.25 2.55 -13.43
N LEU A 88 2.82 2.55 -12.16
CA LEU A 88 1.51 2.05 -11.75
C LEU A 88 0.37 2.85 -12.39
N ALA A 89 0.49 4.18 -12.41
CA ALA A 89 -0.47 5.06 -13.06
C ALA A 89 -0.56 4.81 -14.57
N GLN A 90 0.57 4.63 -15.25
CA GLN A 90 0.62 4.33 -16.69
C GLN A 90 0.02 2.96 -17.05
N THR A 91 0.11 1.98 -16.14
CA THR A 91 -0.37 0.60 -16.36
C THR A 91 -1.75 0.33 -15.77
N GLY A 92 -2.35 1.34 -15.10
CA GLY A 92 -3.63 1.21 -14.40
C GLY A 92 -3.60 0.22 -13.25
N ALA A 93 -2.42 -0.04 -12.67
CA ALA A 93 -2.24 -0.97 -11.56
C ALA A 93 -2.33 -0.21 -10.21
N PRO A 94 -2.93 -0.81 -9.16
CA PRO A 94 -2.91 -0.23 -7.82
C PRO A 94 -1.53 -0.38 -7.17
N LEU A 95 -1.23 0.43 -6.15
CA LEU A 95 -0.15 0.15 -5.20
C LEU A 95 -0.69 -0.78 -4.11
N LEU A 96 -0.03 -1.90 -3.85
CA LEU A 96 -0.39 -2.80 -2.75
C LEU A 96 0.30 -2.33 -1.47
N ALA A 97 -0.39 -2.40 -0.33
CA ALA A 97 0.15 -1.92 0.95
C ALA A 97 -0.21 -2.86 2.10
N ASN A 98 0.82 -3.21 2.88
CA ASN A 98 0.67 -3.88 4.15
C ASN A 98 0.43 -2.83 5.23
N ILE A 99 -0.77 -2.81 5.81
CA ILE A 99 -1.20 -1.82 6.81
C ILE A 99 -1.54 -2.53 8.11
N TYR A 100 -0.82 -2.16 9.17
CA TYR A 100 -0.96 -2.79 10.49
C TYR A 100 -1.20 -1.74 11.59
N PRO A 101 -2.46 -1.43 11.93
CA PRO A 101 -2.78 -0.50 13.02
C PRO A 101 -2.13 -0.87 14.36
N TYR A 102 -1.88 -2.17 14.57
CA TYR A 102 -1.18 -2.70 15.74
C TYR A 102 0.17 -2.02 15.98
N PHE A 103 1.03 -1.89 14.96
CA PHE A 103 2.35 -1.28 15.14
C PHE A 103 2.27 0.22 15.43
N GLY A 104 1.26 0.91 14.89
CA GLY A 104 0.96 2.28 15.27
C GLY A 104 0.63 2.38 16.76
N TYR A 105 -0.34 1.60 17.23
CA TYR A 105 -0.73 1.56 18.64
C TYR A 105 0.44 1.22 19.57
N THR A 106 1.18 0.14 19.31
CA THR A 106 2.29 -0.25 20.19
C THR A 106 3.46 0.73 20.15
N GLY A 107 3.61 1.48 19.07
CA GLY A 107 4.64 2.51 18.94
C GLY A 107 4.31 3.80 19.71
N ASP A 108 3.04 4.08 19.96
CA ASP A 108 2.58 5.25 20.69
C ASP A 108 1.26 4.98 21.45
N THR A 109 1.35 4.16 22.49
CA THR A 109 0.19 3.78 23.31
C THR A 109 -0.38 4.95 24.12
N GLU A 110 0.38 6.05 24.26
CA GLU A 110 -0.04 7.24 25.00
C GLU A 110 -1.00 8.08 24.16
N HIS A 111 -0.73 8.26 22.85
CA HIS A 111 -1.53 9.12 21.98
C HIS A 111 -2.47 8.36 21.04
N ILE A 112 -2.29 7.05 20.86
CA ILE A 112 -3.15 6.22 20.01
C ILE A 112 -4.05 5.36 20.90
N PRO A 113 -5.36 5.68 21.00
CA PRO A 113 -6.27 4.89 21.83
C PRO A 113 -6.44 3.47 21.25
N LEU A 114 -6.43 2.45 22.11
CA LEU A 114 -6.69 1.07 21.70
C LEU A 114 -8.02 0.92 20.93
N PRO A 115 -9.15 1.57 21.31
CA PRO A 115 -10.37 1.51 20.53
C PRO A 115 -10.22 2.07 19.10
N TYR A 116 -9.33 3.03 18.88
CA TYR A 116 -9.05 3.56 17.55
C TYR A 116 -8.31 2.53 16.69
N ALA A 117 -7.31 1.82 17.25
CA ALA A 117 -6.59 0.77 16.55
C ALA A 117 -7.45 -0.49 16.27
N LEU A 118 -8.48 -0.75 17.10
CA LEU A 118 -9.38 -1.90 16.99
C LEU A 118 -10.68 -1.62 16.23
N PHE A 119 -10.79 -0.50 15.53
CA PHE A 119 -12.01 -0.12 14.79
C PHE A 119 -13.28 0.00 15.67
N ALA A 120 -13.10 0.43 16.92
CA ALA A 120 -14.14 0.53 17.93
C ALA A 120 -14.28 1.95 18.52
N SER A 121 -13.76 2.98 17.84
CA SER A 121 -13.80 4.34 18.38
C SER A 121 -15.24 4.91 18.38
N PRO A 122 -15.70 5.52 19.49
CA PRO A 122 -17.04 6.10 19.57
C PRO A 122 -17.16 7.42 18.79
N GLY A 123 -16.09 7.95 18.23
CA GLY A 123 -16.15 9.21 17.47
C GLY A 123 -14.92 9.44 16.59
N VAL A 124 -14.85 10.63 16.02
CA VAL A 124 -13.66 11.12 15.33
C VAL A 124 -12.53 11.22 16.36
N VAL A 125 -11.37 10.67 16.00
CA VAL A 125 -10.15 10.69 16.84
C VAL A 125 -9.13 11.68 16.29
N VAL A 126 -9.07 11.81 14.96
CA VAL A 126 -8.18 12.78 14.29
C VAL A 126 -9.02 13.68 13.41
N GLN A 127 -8.89 14.99 13.59
CA GLN A 127 -9.48 16.00 12.72
C GLN A 127 -8.38 16.61 11.83
N ASP A 128 -8.59 16.58 10.52
CA ASP A 128 -7.63 17.02 9.51
C ASP A 128 -8.33 17.87 8.45
N GLY A 129 -8.41 19.19 8.69
CA GLY A 129 -9.24 20.08 7.89
C GLY A 129 -10.71 19.63 7.90
N GLU A 130 -11.27 19.40 6.71
CA GLU A 130 -12.66 18.90 6.53
C GLU A 130 -12.81 17.39 6.80
N TYR A 131 -11.72 16.66 7.03
CA TYR A 131 -11.74 15.20 7.19
C TYR A 131 -11.68 14.80 8.67
N GLY A 132 -12.69 14.07 9.13
CA GLY A 132 -12.69 13.42 10.44
C GLY A 132 -12.36 11.93 10.30
N TYR A 133 -11.27 11.47 10.93
CA TYR A 133 -10.87 10.07 10.92
C TYR A 133 -11.44 9.35 12.14
N THR A 134 -12.20 8.30 11.85
CA THR A 134 -12.64 7.30 12.82
C THR A 134 -12.51 5.93 12.19
N PHE A 135 -12.09 4.96 12.99
CA PHE A 135 -12.11 3.56 12.60
C PHE A 135 -13.30 2.91 13.30
N ARG A 136 -14.33 2.58 12.53
CA ARG A 136 -15.52 1.85 12.98
C ARG A 136 -15.81 0.69 12.02
N CYS A 137 -15.92 -0.53 12.54
CA CYS A 137 -16.52 -1.64 11.80
C CYS A 137 -18.04 -1.71 12.09
N ASN A 138 -18.88 -1.23 11.17
CA ASN A 138 -20.32 -1.51 11.20
C ASN A 138 -20.67 -2.62 10.20
N GLY A 139 -20.69 -3.89 10.64
CA GLY A 139 -21.37 -5.01 9.95
C GLY A 139 -20.88 -5.44 8.56
N GLY A 140 -19.88 -4.78 7.99
CA GLY A 140 -19.29 -5.12 6.69
C GLY A 140 -17.96 -4.41 6.55
N CYS A 141 -16.95 -4.91 7.26
CA CYS A 141 -15.67 -4.21 7.37
C CYS A 141 -14.82 -4.44 6.12
N TYR A 142 -14.88 -3.46 5.21
CA TYR A 142 -13.78 -3.12 4.31
C TYR A 142 -13.75 -1.60 4.19
N VAL A 143 -12.54 -1.04 4.20
CA VAL A 143 -12.20 0.34 3.85
C VAL A 143 -12.15 1.34 5.02
N PHE A 144 -11.01 2.06 5.09
CA PHE A 144 -10.85 3.35 5.74
C PHE A 144 -12.04 4.26 5.39
N CYS A 145 -13.00 4.42 6.28
CA CYS A 145 -14.14 5.30 6.01
C CYS A 145 -13.73 6.75 6.27
N CYS A 146 -13.26 7.44 5.22
CA CYS A 146 -13.13 8.89 5.23
C CYS A 146 -14.54 9.46 5.14
N ARG A 147 -15.09 9.94 6.26
CA ARG A 147 -16.41 10.60 6.26
C ARG A 147 -16.18 12.10 6.18
N LYS A 148 -16.59 12.70 5.06
CA LYS A 148 -16.75 14.15 4.97
C LYS A 148 -17.89 14.53 5.93
N SER A 149 -17.64 15.45 6.85
CA SER A 149 -18.67 16.02 7.73
C SER A 149 -19.75 16.73 6.94
#